data_AF-A8US93-F1
#
_entry.id   AF-A8US93-F1
#
_cell.length_a   1.000
_cell.length_b   1.000
_cell.length_c   1.000
_cell.angle_alpha   90.00
_cell.angle_beta   90.00
_cell.angle_gamma   90.00
#
_symmetry.space_group_name_H-M   'P 1'
#
loop_
_entity.id
_entity.type
_entity.pdbx_description
1 polymer ?
#
loop_
_entity_poly.entity_id
_entity_poly.type
_entity_poly.pdbx_seq_one_letter_code
_entity_poly.pdbx_strand_id
1 'polypeptide(L)'
;MEEQGLKLEELYQLMEEVDSLQSPGRKEVEEINYRLRKFLESLLIASNYDYELLDLYYRVGENYEEIRGNPKRGIERIRELLIAVAAKLERG
;
A
#
# COMPACT_ATOMS: atom_id res chain seq x y z
N MET A 1 9.33 16.14 -10.26
CA MET A 1 8.83 16.91 -9.09
C MET A 1 7.31 16.84 -9.02
N GLU A 2 6.57 17.15 -10.09
CA GLU A 2 5.09 17.00 -10.11
C GLU A 2 4.62 15.54 -9.95
N GLU A 3 5.25 14.59 -10.64
CA GLU A 3 4.84 13.17 -10.60
C GLU A 3 5.02 12.52 -9.21
N GLN A 4 6.12 12.83 -8.51
CA GLN A 4 6.37 12.33 -7.16
C GLN A 4 5.40 12.96 -6.13
N GLY A 5 5.02 14.23 -6.32
CA GLY A 5 4.00 14.88 -5.50
C GLY A 5 2.63 14.24 -5.65
N LEU A 6 2.22 13.93 -6.89
CA LEU A 6 0.98 13.20 -7.17
C LEU A 6 0.98 11.78 -6.57
N LYS A 7 2.13 11.10 -6.57
CA LYS A 7 2.26 9.78 -5.95
C LYS A 7 2.17 9.81 -4.43
N LEU A 8 2.74 10.83 -3.79
CA LEU A 8 2.57 11.03 -2.34
C LEU A 8 1.12 11.35 -1.99
N GLU A 9 0.43 12.18 -2.79
CA GLU A 9 -0.99 12.47 -2.57
C GLU A 9 -1.87 11.21 -2.69
N GLU A 10 -1.68 10.42 -3.75
CA GLU A 10 -2.37 9.13 -3.94
C GLU A 10 -2.13 8.18 -2.75
N LEU A 11 -0.90 8.13 -2.24
CA LEU A 11 -0.54 7.32 -1.08
C LEU A 11 -1.22 7.81 0.20
N TYR A 12 -1.24 9.12 0.44
CA TYR A 12 -1.87 9.70 1.63
C TYR A 12 -3.39 9.52 1.62
N GLN A 13 -4.03 9.61 0.46
CA GLN A 13 -5.46 9.28 0.33
C GLN A 13 -5.75 7.82 0.72
N LEU A 14 -4.89 6.87 0.33
CA LEU A 14 -5.00 5.48 0.77
C LEU A 14 -4.80 5.33 2.29
N MET A 15 -3.89 6.10 2.89
CA MET A 15 -3.68 6.08 4.34
C MET A 15 -4.89 6.60 5.10
N GLU A 16 -5.50 7.70 4.65
CA GLU A 16 -6.72 8.25 5.25
C GLU A 16 -7.89 7.25 5.18
N GLU A 17 -8.05 6.57 4.04
CA GLU A 17 -9.06 5.53 3.86
C GLU A 17 -8.85 4.37 4.84
N VAL A 18 -7.61 3.90 4.99
CA VAL A 18 -7.22 2.86 5.96
C VAL A 18 -7.50 3.29 7.40
N ASP A 19 -7.15 4.52 7.78
CA ASP A 19 -7.34 5.04 9.13
C ASP A 19 -8.83 5.30 9.45
N SER A 20 -9.67 5.51 8.43
CA SER A 20 -11.12 5.70 8.58
C SER A 20 -11.89 4.38 8.84
N LEU A 21 -11.27 3.23 8.62
CA LEU A 21 -11.90 1.92 8.70
C LEU A 21 -12.01 1.39 10.13
N GLN A 22 -13.16 1.61 10.76
CA GLN A 22 -13.42 1.14 12.13
C GLN A 22 -13.83 -0.35 12.21
N SER A 23 -14.44 -0.89 11.15
CA SER A 23 -14.94 -2.27 11.10
C SER A 23 -14.78 -2.87 9.71
N PRO A 24 -13.52 -3.16 9.29
CA PRO A 24 -13.19 -3.51 7.92
C PRO A 24 -13.80 -4.86 7.50
N GLY A 25 -14.55 -4.85 6.40
CA GLY A 25 -15.01 -6.06 5.75
C GLY A 25 -13.92 -6.69 4.88
N ARG A 26 -13.95 -8.01 4.67
CA ARG A 26 -12.94 -8.70 3.83
C ARG A 26 -12.79 -8.06 2.44
N LYS A 27 -13.90 -7.83 1.74
CA LYS A 27 -13.89 -7.30 0.37
C LYS A 27 -13.28 -5.90 0.29
N GLU A 28 -13.59 -5.05 1.26
CA GLU A 28 -13.08 -3.68 1.36
C GLU A 28 -11.57 -3.67 1.58
N VAL A 29 -11.07 -4.54 2.47
CA VAL A 29 -9.63 -4.68 2.70
C VAL A 29 -8.91 -5.28 1.48
N GLU A 30 -9.51 -6.26 0.80
CA GLU A 30 -8.97 -6.82 -0.44
C GLU A 30 -8.85 -5.73 -1.54
N GLU A 31 -9.82 -4.83 -1.62
CA GLU A 31 -9.84 -3.71 -2.58
C GLU A 31 -8.75 -2.68 -2.27
N ILE A 32 -8.58 -2.29 -1.01
CA ILE A 32 -7.48 -1.41 -0.59
C ILE A 32 -6.12 -2.06 -0.85
N ASN A 33 -5.97 -3.35 -0.52
CA ASN A 33 -4.73 -4.09 -0.77
C ASN A 33 -4.40 -4.15 -2.27
N TYR A 34 -5.43 -4.31 -3.11
CA TYR A 34 -5.28 -4.28 -4.56
C TYR A 34 -4.86 -2.89 -5.06
N ARG A 35 -5.47 -1.81 -4.56
CA ARG A 35 -5.07 -0.43 -4.92
C ARG A 35 -3.63 -0.13 -4.53
N LEU A 36 -3.22 -0.51 -3.31
CA LEU A 36 -1.81 -0.41 -2.89
C LEU A 36 -0.87 -1.22 -3.80
N ARG A 37 -1.27 -2.43 -4.22
CA ARG A 37 -0.49 -3.23 -5.17
C ARG A 37 -0.31 -2.53 -6.51
N LYS A 38 -1.38 -1.93 -7.06
CA LYS A 38 -1.33 -1.18 -8.33
C LYS A 38 -0.49 0.09 -8.21
N PHE A 39 -0.57 0.77 -7.07
CA PHE A 39 0.28 1.91 -6.75
C PHE A 39 1.77 1.53 -6.77
N LEU A 40 2.13 0.46 -6.05
CA LEU A 40 3.50 -0.07 -6.02
C LEU A 40 4.00 -0.55 -7.38
N GLU A 41 3.15 -1.21 -8.17
CA GLU A 41 3.49 -1.61 -9.55
C GLU A 41 3.84 -0.38 -10.40
N SER A 42 3.07 0.70 -10.29
CA SER A 42 3.37 1.97 -10.97
C SER A 42 4.69 2.59 -10.50
N LEU A 43 4.96 2.57 -9.19
CA LEU A 43 6.23 3.07 -8.64
C LEU A 43 7.44 2.23 -9.08
N LEU A 44 7.29 0.91 -9.15
CA LEU A 44 8.33 0.01 -9.62
C LEU A 44 8.72 0.31 -11.06
N ILE A 45 7.75 0.51 -11.94
CA ILE A 45 8.01 0.89 -13.33
C ILE A 45 8.76 2.22 -13.41
N ALA A 46 8.30 3.23 -12.65
CA ALA A 46 8.91 4.57 -12.66
C ALA A 46 10.34 4.58 -12.06
N SER A 47 10.62 3.71 -11.11
CA SER A 47 11.90 3.61 -10.41
C SER A 47 12.90 2.64 -11.05
N ASN A 48 12.59 2.08 -12.22
CA ASN A 48 13.37 1.00 -12.86
C ASN A 48 13.58 -0.20 -11.92
N TYR A 49 12.51 -0.62 -11.24
CA TYR A 49 12.46 -1.78 -10.35
C TYR A 49 13.40 -1.67 -9.13
N ASP A 50 13.29 -0.57 -8.39
CA ASP A 50 13.96 -0.40 -7.09
C ASP A 50 13.67 -1.60 -6.16
N TYR A 51 14.71 -2.15 -5.55
CA TYR A 51 14.63 -3.38 -4.77
C TYR A 51 13.79 -3.24 -3.49
N GLU A 52 13.81 -2.07 -2.84
CA GLU A 52 13.00 -1.84 -1.65
C GLU A 52 11.51 -1.77 -2.01
N LEU A 53 11.16 -1.11 -3.11
CA LEU A 53 9.79 -1.11 -3.62
C LEU A 53 9.34 -2.51 -4.07
N LEU A 54 10.26 -3.33 -4.56
CA LEU A 54 9.97 -4.69 -4.99
C LEU A 54 9.64 -5.59 -3.79
N ASP A 55 10.41 -5.48 -2.71
CA ASP A 55 10.12 -6.17 -1.44
C ASP A 55 8.74 -5.76 -0.89
N LEU A 56 8.43 -4.46 -0.89
CA LEU A 56 7.11 -3.97 -0.46
C LEU A 56 5.98 -4.52 -1.35
N TYR A 57 6.17 -4.59 -2.67
CA TYR A 57 5.19 -5.17 -3.58
C TYR A 57 4.92 -6.65 -3.28
N TYR A 58 5.96 -7.44 -2.98
CA TYR A 58 5.79 -8.83 -2.59
C TYR A 58 5.01 -8.98 -1.27
N ARG A 59 5.31 -8.16 -0.27
CA ARG A 59 4.61 -8.18 1.03
C ARG A 59 3.12 -7.84 0.91
N VAL A 60 2.74 -6.96 -0.01
CA VAL A 60 1.32 -6.70 -0.35
C VAL A 60 0.67 -7.97 -0.93
N GLY A 61 1.40 -8.73 -1.74
CA GLY A 61 0.95 -10.02 -2.26
C GLY A 61 0.74 -11.07 -1.16
N GLU A 62 1.64 -11.16 -0.19
CA GLU A 62 1.52 -12.08 0.95
C GLU A 62 0.34 -11.74 1.86
N ASN A 63 -0.03 -10.45 1.93
CA ASN A 63 -1.11 -9.97 2.79
C ASN A 63 -2.50 -10.52 2.40
N TYR A 64 -2.69 -11.02 1.16
CA TYR A 64 -3.98 -11.60 0.76
C TYR A 64 -4.43 -12.78 1.62
N GLU A 65 -3.49 -13.60 2.11
CA GLU A 65 -3.82 -14.73 2.98
C GLU A 65 -4.22 -14.25 4.39
N GLU A 66 -3.59 -13.19 4.90
CA GLU A 66 -3.98 -12.56 6.16
C GLU A 66 -5.38 -11.93 6.05
N ILE A 67 -5.66 -11.20 4.97
CA ILE A 67 -6.99 -10.58 4.74
C ILE A 67 -8.10 -11.64 4.68
N ARG A 68 -7.82 -12.79 4.07
CA ARG A 68 -8.78 -13.91 3.99
C ARG A 68 -9.14 -14.48 5.36
N GLY A 69 -8.16 -14.60 6.26
CA GLY A 69 -8.36 -15.14 7.61
C GLY A 69 -8.83 -14.11 8.63
N ASN A 70 -8.30 -12.89 8.57
CA ASN A 70 -8.56 -11.81 9.50
C ASN A 70 -8.43 -10.43 8.81
N PRO A 71 -9.54 -9.87 8.29
CA PRO A 71 -9.54 -8.57 7.62
C PRO A 71 -9.00 -7.43 8.50
N LYS A 72 -9.19 -7.48 9.83
CA LYS A 72 -8.65 -6.47 10.74
C LYS A 72 -7.11 -6.48 10.77
N ARG A 73 -6.53 -7.67 10.85
CA ARG A 73 -5.07 -7.80 10.79
C ARG A 73 -4.52 -7.49 9.40
N GLY A 74 -5.29 -7.82 8.36
CA GLY A 74 -5.00 -7.43 6.98
C GLY A 74 -4.91 -5.92 6.80
N ILE A 75 -5.86 -5.14 7.37
CA ILE A 75 -5.84 -3.68 7.26
C ILE A 75 -4.71 -3.04 8.08
N GLU A 76 -4.39 -3.58 9.26
CA GLU A 76 -3.23 -3.16 10.05
C GLU A 76 -1.93 -3.35 9.26
N ARG A 77 -1.81 -4.49 8.56
CA ARG A 77 -0.66 -4.78 7.71
C ARG A 77 -0.59 -3.85 6.49
N ILE A 78 -1.71 -3.51 5.87
CA ILE A 78 -1.76 -2.50 4.79
C ILE A 78 -1.23 -1.17 5.32
N ARG A 79 -1.65 -0.75 6.52
CA ARG A 79 -1.19 0.49 7.15
C ARG A 79 0.33 0.53 7.32
N GLU A 80 0.92 -0.55 7.83
CA GLU A 80 2.39 -0.68 7.96
C GLU A 80 3.10 -0.55 6.61
N LEU A 81 2.54 -1.17 5.56
CA LEU A 81 3.10 -1.12 4.21
C LEU A 81 3.00 0.28 3.62
N LEU A 82 1.87 0.98 3.78
CA LEU A 82 1.71 2.37 3.35
C LEU A 82 2.75 3.30 4.00
N ILE A 83 2.99 3.15 5.31
CA ILE A 83 4.02 3.92 6.03
C ILE A 83 5.42 3.63 5.47
N ALA A 84 5.74 2.36 5.18
CA ALA A 84 7.02 2.00 4.60
C ALA A 84 7.22 2.58 3.19
N VAL A 85 6.16 2.60 2.38
CA VAL A 85 6.18 3.22 1.05
C VAL A 85 6.37 4.73 1.15
N ALA A 86 5.68 5.40 2.09
CA ALA A 86 5.82 6.84 2.31
C ALA A 86 7.27 7.18 2.68
N ALA A 87 7.83 6.47 3.66
CA ALA A 87 9.22 6.66 4.09
C ALA A 87 10.23 6.45 2.95
N LYS A 88 9.96 5.54 2.00
CA LYS A 88 10.79 5.36 0.81
C LYS A 88 10.67 6.55 -0.15
N LEU A 89 9.45 7.00 -0.45
CA LEU A 89 9.21 8.12 -1.35
C LEU A 89 9.75 9.46 -0.82
N GLU A 90 9.80 9.65 0.50
CA GLU A 90 10.34 10.86 1.13
C GLU A 90 11.87 10.91 1.17
N ARG A 91 12.55 9.75 1.04
CA ARG A 91 14.02 9.66 1.05
C ARG A 91 14.66 9.78 -0.34
N GLY A 92 13.88 9.50 -1.40
CA GLY A 92 14.33 9.51 -2.80
C GLY A 92 14.07 10.85 -3.48
#